data_AF-A0A2V6KTU6-F1
#
_entry.id   AF-A0A2V6KTU6-F1
#
_cell.length_a   1.000
_cell.length_b   1.000
_cell.length_c   1.000
_cell.angle_alpha   90.00
_cell.angle_beta   90.00
_cell.angle_gamma   90.00
#
_symmetry.space_group_name_H-M   'P 1'
#
loop_
_entity.id
_entity.type
_entity.pdbx_description
1 polymer ?
#
loop_
_entity_poly.entity_id
_entity_poly.type
_entity_poly.pdbx_seq_one_letter_code
_entity_poly.pdbx_strand_id
1 'polypeptide(L)'
;GVEVYYKRNWPAAERAFHRGAELNPNFADIRHHYALCLVLFGRGDEALRQVERANQLDPFFPGLQLHTGRIYFFLRDYDRARSQFAKTLDLYPGYAAAHEYFADACQMSGMPAEAIIQWRAALALSGEPEQARLLEETFAASGLDAAMRALARKQLEQLQEKNARGEHVPAYHYMMAYMRLGDTEQAFSWMAKTVEEPSWFALQLRVNPLLDGLRGDPRFEELVQKVFAETR
;
A
#
# COMPACT_ATOMS: atom_id res chain seq x y z
N GLY A 1 -11.50 -8.65 8.83
CA GLY A 1 -10.11 -8.72 9.33
C GLY A 1 -9.61 -10.15 9.32
N VAL A 2 -9.91 -10.94 10.35
CA VAL A 2 -9.39 -12.32 10.52
C VAL A 2 -9.65 -13.23 9.32
N GLU A 3 -10.89 -13.27 8.83
CA GLU A 3 -11.25 -14.11 7.67
C GLU A 3 -10.49 -13.74 6.39
N VAL A 4 -10.16 -12.45 6.21
CA VAL A 4 -9.44 -11.97 5.01
C VAL A 4 -7.94 -12.21 5.14
N TYR A 5 -7.34 -11.85 6.28
CA TYR A 5 -5.88 -11.72 6.40
C TYR A 5 -5.20 -13.00 6.86
N TYR A 6 -5.85 -13.74 7.75
CA TYR A 6 -5.28 -14.95 8.34
C TYR A 6 -5.81 -16.22 7.67
N LYS A 7 -7.09 -16.22 7.27
CA LYS A 7 -7.74 -17.40 6.70
C LYS A 7 -7.91 -17.36 5.18
N ARG A 8 -7.60 -16.22 4.53
CA ARG A 8 -7.80 -15.97 3.10
C ARG A 8 -9.20 -16.36 2.57
N ASN A 9 -10.19 -16.42 3.46
CA ASN A 9 -11.54 -16.86 3.17
C ASN A 9 -12.39 -15.66 2.77
N TRP A 10 -12.27 -15.28 1.50
CA TRP A 10 -13.02 -14.15 0.95
C TRP A 10 -14.55 -14.33 1.07
N PRO A 11 -15.14 -15.49 0.73
CA PRO A 11 -16.59 -15.67 0.89
C PRO A 11 -17.08 -15.47 2.32
N ALA A 12 -16.33 -15.95 3.33
CA ALA A 12 -16.69 -15.73 4.73
C ALA A 12 -16.55 -14.26 5.14
N ALA A 13 -15.50 -13.59 4.67
CA ALA A 13 -15.32 -12.16 4.91
C ALA A 13 -16.43 -11.31 4.30
N GLU A 14 -16.82 -11.59 3.05
CA GLU A 14 -17.91 -10.90 2.37
C GLU A 14 -19.24 -11.07 3.11
N ARG A 15 -19.58 -12.28 3.55
CA ARG A 15 -20.75 -12.52 4.42
C ARG A 15 -20.68 -11.70 5.72
N ALA A 16 -19.51 -11.61 6.33
CA ALA A 16 -19.33 -10.82 7.55
C ALA A 16 -19.50 -9.31 7.29
N PHE A 17 -18.99 -8.79 6.17
CA PHE A 17 -19.18 -7.40 5.77
C PHE A 17 -20.65 -7.08 5.49
N HIS A 18 -21.35 -7.95 4.76
CA HIS A 18 -22.80 -7.81 4.54
C HIS A 18 -23.56 -7.82 5.85
N ARG A 19 -23.28 -8.78 6.74
CA ARG A 19 -23.96 -8.86 8.03
C ARG A 19 -23.72 -7.62 8.90
N GLY A 20 -22.50 -7.09 8.94
CA GLY A 20 -22.24 -5.88 9.70
C GLY A 20 -22.89 -4.63 9.08
N ALA A 21 -22.99 -4.56 7.76
CA ALA A 21 -23.74 -3.49 7.07
C ALA A 21 -25.26 -3.60 7.26
N GLU A 22 -25.81 -4.79 7.46
CA GLU A 22 -27.21 -4.99 7.88
C GLU A 22 -27.45 -4.57 9.33
N LEU A 23 -26.53 -4.94 10.23
CA LEU A 23 -26.64 -4.66 11.67
C LEU A 23 -26.52 -3.17 11.97
N ASN A 24 -25.65 -2.45 11.24
CA ASN A 24 -25.56 -1.00 11.33
C ASN A 24 -25.41 -0.39 9.92
N PRO A 25 -26.52 -0.06 9.26
CA PRO A 25 -26.50 0.51 7.90
C PRO A 25 -25.76 1.84 7.79
N ASN A 26 -25.65 2.57 8.89
CA ASN A 26 -25.01 3.89 8.97
C ASN A 26 -23.55 3.83 9.42
N PHE A 27 -23.00 2.63 9.65
CA PHE A 27 -21.59 2.50 10.01
C PHE A 27 -20.71 2.66 8.76
N ALA A 28 -20.17 3.87 8.55
CA ALA A 28 -19.36 4.18 7.37
C ALA A 28 -18.05 3.37 7.30
N ASP A 29 -17.49 3.01 8.45
CA ASP A 29 -16.20 2.32 8.54
C ASP A 29 -16.22 0.90 7.96
N ILE A 30 -17.28 0.12 8.23
CA ILE A 30 -17.37 -1.25 7.68
C ILE A 30 -17.48 -1.24 6.16
N ARG A 31 -18.14 -0.22 5.59
CA ARG A 31 -18.27 -0.05 4.14
C ARG A 31 -16.93 0.28 3.49
N HIS A 32 -16.07 1.07 4.14
CA HIS A 32 -14.71 1.35 3.65
C HIS A 32 -13.80 0.13 3.69
N HIS A 33 -13.83 -0.61 4.80
CA HIS A 33 -13.08 -1.86 4.89
C HIS A 33 -13.54 -2.87 3.85
N TYR A 34 -14.85 -2.96 3.61
CA TYR A 34 -15.39 -3.79 2.55
C TYR A 34 -14.94 -3.32 1.17
N ALA A 35 -14.99 -2.02 0.89
CA ALA A 35 -14.54 -1.44 -0.36
C ALA A 35 -13.06 -1.73 -0.64
N LEU A 36 -12.19 -1.56 0.35
CA LEU A 36 -10.77 -1.84 0.20
C LEU A 36 -10.54 -3.32 -0.12
N CYS A 37 -11.27 -4.23 0.52
CA CYS A 37 -11.19 -5.64 0.18
C CYS A 37 -11.71 -5.91 -1.24
N LEU A 38 -12.84 -5.33 -1.63
CA LEU A 38 -13.37 -5.45 -3.00
C LEU A 38 -12.32 -5.06 -4.04
N VAL A 39 -11.56 -3.98 -3.82
CA VAL A 39 -10.44 -3.61 -4.70
C VAL A 39 -9.37 -4.70 -4.74
N LEU A 40 -8.91 -5.21 -3.60
CA LEU A 40 -7.91 -6.30 -3.55
C LEU A 40 -8.37 -7.56 -4.30
N PHE A 41 -9.68 -7.79 -4.35
CA PHE A 41 -10.32 -8.89 -5.09
C PHE A 41 -10.70 -8.56 -6.54
N GLY A 42 -10.29 -7.40 -7.06
CA GLY A 42 -10.51 -6.99 -8.45
C GLY A 42 -11.91 -6.44 -8.74
N ARG A 43 -12.72 -6.17 -7.72
CA ARG A 43 -14.11 -5.69 -7.81
C ARG A 43 -14.18 -4.17 -7.61
N GLY A 44 -13.49 -3.44 -8.49
CA GLY A 44 -13.30 -1.99 -8.37
C GLY A 44 -14.59 -1.18 -8.38
N ASP A 45 -15.52 -1.46 -9.30
CA ASP A 45 -16.79 -0.72 -9.40
C ASP A 45 -17.66 -0.87 -8.15
N GLU A 46 -17.65 -2.07 -7.54
CA GLU A 46 -18.35 -2.33 -6.28
C GLU A 46 -17.69 -1.57 -5.13
N ALA A 47 -16.36 -1.53 -5.09
CA ALA A 47 -15.63 -0.76 -4.10
C ALA A 47 -15.98 0.73 -4.16
N LEU A 48 -16.04 1.31 -5.37
CA LEU A 48 -16.41 2.72 -5.56
C LEU A 48 -17.82 3.00 -5.05
N ARG A 49 -18.79 2.10 -5.28
CA ARG A 49 -20.15 2.24 -4.72
C ARG A 49 -20.17 2.22 -3.19
N GLN A 50 -19.37 1.35 -2.57
CA GLN A 50 -19.28 1.28 -1.11
C GLN A 50 -18.63 2.54 -0.51
N VAL A 51 -17.55 3.05 -1.11
CA VAL A 51 -16.89 4.30 -0.69
C VAL A 51 -17.83 5.49 -0.83
N GLU A 52 -18.51 5.62 -1.96
CA GLU A 52 -19.47 6.70 -2.19
C GLU A 52 -20.56 6.71 -1.12
N ARG A 53 -21.15 5.53 -0.84
CA ARG A 53 -22.16 5.42 0.21
C ARG A 53 -21.60 5.75 1.58
N ALA A 54 -20.38 5.35 1.88
CA ALA A 54 -19.76 5.60 3.16
C ALA A 54 -19.44 7.08 3.38
N ASN A 55 -18.98 7.78 2.34
CA ASN A 55 -18.75 9.22 2.37
C ASN A 55 -20.05 10.01 2.55
N GLN A 56 -21.18 9.52 2.03
CA GLN A 56 -22.51 10.12 2.28
C GLN A 56 -22.97 9.94 3.73
N LEU A 57 -22.55 8.85 4.39
CA LEU A 57 -22.96 8.54 5.77
C LEU A 57 -22.14 9.33 6.80
N ASP A 58 -20.83 9.48 6.57
CA ASP A 58 -19.96 10.27 7.42
C ASP A 58 -18.85 10.94 6.60
N PRO A 59 -19.07 12.19 6.13
CA PRO A 59 -18.10 12.92 5.32
C PRO A 59 -16.81 13.30 6.05
N PHE A 60 -16.80 13.25 7.38
CA PHE A 60 -15.71 13.78 8.21
C PHE A 60 -14.92 12.70 8.94
N PHE A 61 -15.31 11.42 8.85
CA PHE A 61 -14.59 10.37 9.57
C PHE A 61 -13.13 10.25 9.06
N PRO A 62 -12.14 10.56 9.90
CA PRO A 62 -10.73 10.71 9.51
C PRO A 62 -10.07 9.49 8.88
N GLY A 63 -10.38 8.30 9.41
CA GLY A 63 -9.85 7.03 8.89
C GLY A 63 -10.29 6.78 7.45
N LEU A 64 -11.42 7.34 7.02
CA LEU A 64 -11.99 7.10 5.69
C LEU A 64 -11.23 7.77 4.57
N GLN A 65 -10.57 8.89 4.84
CA GLN A 65 -9.96 9.69 3.77
C GLN A 65 -8.69 9.01 3.23
N LEU A 66 -7.86 8.45 4.12
CA LEU A 66 -6.71 7.62 3.70
C LEU A 66 -7.17 6.39 2.92
N HIS A 67 -8.16 5.64 3.43
CA HIS A 67 -8.65 4.43 2.77
C HIS A 67 -9.26 4.72 1.40
N THR A 68 -10.01 5.82 1.27
CA THR A 68 -10.54 6.28 -0.01
C THR A 68 -9.42 6.62 -0.99
N GLY A 69 -8.40 7.36 -0.55
CA GLY A 69 -7.23 7.65 -1.38
C GLY A 69 -6.52 6.37 -1.85
N ARG A 70 -6.35 5.38 -0.96
CA ARG A 70 -5.76 4.07 -1.29
C ARG A 70 -6.60 3.29 -2.30
N ILE A 71 -7.92 3.33 -2.19
CA ILE A 71 -8.84 2.72 -3.15
C ILE A 71 -8.63 3.35 -4.53
N TYR A 72 -8.61 4.68 -4.62
CA TYR A 72 -8.32 5.35 -5.89
C TYR A 72 -6.93 5.01 -6.43
N PHE A 73 -5.91 4.96 -5.58
CA PHE A 73 -4.55 4.57 -5.95
C PHE A 73 -4.48 3.16 -6.55
N PHE A 74 -5.08 2.16 -5.88
CA PHE A 74 -5.15 0.79 -6.40
C PHE A 74 -6.04 0.66 -7.63
N LEU A 75 -6.96 1.60 -7.88
CA LEU A 75 -7.74 1.69 -9.11
C LEU A 75 -7.08 2.56 -10.18
N ARG A 76 -5.85 3.03 -9.94
CA ARG A 76 -5.00 3.81 -10.87
C ARG A 76 -5.58 5.19 -11.18
N ASP A 77 -6.53 5.64 -10.35
CA ASP A 77 -7.06 6.98 -10.39
C ASP A 77 -6.20 7.89 -9.52
N TYR A 78 -5.01 8.20 -10.02
CA TYR A 78 -4.01 8.92 -9.24
C TYR A 78 -4.44 10.37 -8.95
N ASP A 79 -5.26 10.98 -9.80
CA ASP A 79 -5.77 12.33 -9.56
C ASP A 79 -6.71 12.38 -8.35
N ARG A 80 -7.70 11.47 -8.29
CA ARG A 80 -8.56 11.38 -7.11
C ARG A 80 -7.81 10.89 -5.88
N ALA A 81 -6.84 9.99 -6.05
CA ALA A 81 -5.99 9.55 -4.95
C ALA A 81 -5.21 10.72 -4.31
N ARG A 82 -4.49 11.50 -5.11
CA ARG A 82 -3.73 12.68 -4.66
C ARG A 82 -4.64 13.72 -4.01
N SER A 83 -5.79 14.01 -4.61
CA SER A 83 -6.77 14.94 -4.01
C SER A 83 -7.23 14.48 -2.62
N GLN A 84 -7.45 13.19 -2.42
CA GLN A 84 -7.88 12.66 -1.14
C GLN A 84 -6.75 12.56 -0.10
N PHE A 85 -5.53 12.23 -0.52
CA PHE A 85 -4.39 12.27 0.39
C PHE A 85 -4.09 13.70 0.84
N ALA A 86 -4.19 14.69 -0.05
CA ALA A 86 -4.07 16.11 0.32
C ALA A 86 -5.09 16.51 1.40
N LYS A 87 -6.38 16.18 1.22
CA LYS A 87 -7.42 16.44 2.23
C LYS A 87 -7.15 15.73 3.56
N THR A 88 -6.65 14.49 3.50
CA THR A 88 -6.25 13.73 4.69
C THR A 88 -5.16 14.49 5.46
N LEU A 89 -4.18 15.04 4.75
CA LEU A 89 -3.06 15.76 5.34
C LEU A 89 -3.43 17.19 5.79
N ASP A 90 -4.42 17.83 5.17
CA ASP A 90 -4.98 19.10 5.67
C ASP A 90 -5.55 18.94 7.09
N LEU A 91 -6.17 17.78 7.36
CA LEU A 91 -6.72 17.44 8.67
C LEU A 91 -5.68 16.83 9.61
N TYR A 92 -4.78 16.01 9.08
CA TYR A 92 -3.78 15.25 9.84
C TYR A 92 -2.38 15.39 9.22
N PRO A 93 -1.70 16.55 9.38
CA PRO A 93 -0.40 16.79 8.78
C PRO A 93 0.69 15.80 9.27
N GLY A 94 0.51 15.20 10.44
CA GLY A 94 1.44 14.23 11.00
C GLY A 94 1.25 12.79 10.52
N TYR A 95 0.33 12.52 9.58
CA TYR A 95 0.01 11.16 9.20
C TYR A 95 0.98 10.61 8.14
N ALA A 96 2.08 10.01 8.60
CA ALA A 96 3.16 9.49 7.75
C ALA A 96 2.67 8.57 6.60
N ALA A 97 1.69 7.70 6.86
CA ALA A 97 1.14 6.81 5.84
C ALA A 97 0.41 7.57 4.71
N ALA A 98 -0.25 8.69 5.02
CA ALA A 98 -0.89 9.52 3.99
C ALA A 98 0.17 10.19 3.09
N HIS A 99 1.26 10.67 3.67
CA HIS A 99 2.41 11.17 2.93
C HIS A 99 3.03 10.09 2.02
N GLU A 100 3.20 8.86 2.51
CA GLU A 100 3.76 7.76 1.71
C GLU A 100 2.89 7.42 0.49
N TYR A 101 1.58 7.20 0.67
CA TYR A 101 0.70 6.90 -0.47
C TYR A 101 0.52 8.10 -1.42
N PHE A 102 0.58 9.34 -0.91
CA PHE A 102 0.59 10.52 -1.77
C PHE A 102 1.85 10.54 -2.64
N ALA A 103 3.02 10.29 -2.03
CA ALA A 103 4.26 10.22 -2.76
C ALA A 103 4.23 9.14 -3.86
N ASP A 104 3.72 7.95 -3.54
CA ASP A 104 3.56 6.86 -4.50
C ASP A 104 2.61 7.26 -5.65
N ALA A 105 1.48 7.92 -5.34
CA ALA A 105 0.56 8.41 -6.36
C ALA A 105 1.19 9.50 -7.25
N CYS A 106 2.00 10.40 -6.67
CA CYS A 106 2.78 11.40 -7.40
C CYS A 106 3.81 10.74 -8.32
N GLN A 107 4.53 9.73 -7.83
CA GLN A 107 5.47 8.96 -8.64
C GLN A 107 4.77 8.33 -9.85
N MET A 108 3.64 7.64 -9.63
CA MET A 108 2.87 7.00 -10.70
C MET A 108 2.23 8.00 -11.66
N SER A 109 2.06 9.26 -11.26
CA SER A 109 1.58 10.36 -12.10
C SER A 109 2.71 11.12 -12.82
N GLY A 110 3.97 10.68 -12.71
CA GLY A 110 5.11 11.36 -13.33
C GLY A 110 5.48 12.68 -12.65
N MET A 111 5.23 12.82 -11.34
CA MET A 111 5.50 14.01 -10.54
C MET A 111 6.61 13.75 -9.49
N PRO A 112 7.87 13.54 -9.90
CA PRO A 112 8.94 13.09 -9.02
C PRO A 112 9.31 14.12 -7.94
N ALA A 113 9.26 15.41 -8.24
CA ALA A 113 9.57 16.45 -7.25
C ALA A 113 8.58 16.44 -6.08
N GLU A 114 7.28 16.36 -6.39
CA GLU A 114 6.22 16.26 -5.39
C GLU A 114 6.35 14.95 -4.59
N ALA A 115 6.66 13.83 -5.27
CA ALA A 115 6.86 12.55 -4.60
C ALA A 115 7.97 12.61 -3.53
N ILE A 116 9.10 13.25 -3.84
CA ILE A 116 10.22 13.40 -2.90
C ILE A 116 9.83 14.27 -1.69
N ILE A 117 9.07 15.35 -1.89
CA ILE A 117 8.57 16.17 -0.78
C ILE A 117 7.75 15.30 0.19
N GLN A 118 6.82 14.53 -0.36
CA GLN A 118 5.91 13.71 0.43
C GLN A 118 6.64 12.53 1.12
N TRP A 119 7.51 11.77 0.42
CA TRP A 119 8.28 10.70 1.08
C TRP A 119 9.24 11.23 2.15
N ARG A 120 9.85 12.40 1.95
CA ARG A 120 10.69 13.02 2.99
C ARG A 120 9.88 13.31 4.25
N ALA A 121 8.68 13.87 4.10
CA ALA A 121 7.79 14.11 5.22
C ALA A 121 7.41 12.80 5.92
N ALA A 122 7.05 11.74 5.15
CA ALA A 122 6.76 10.43 5.70
C ALA A 122 7.93 9.85 6.52
N LEU A 123 9.15 9.89 5.97
CA LEU A 123 10.36 9.40 6.65
C LEU A 123 10.67 10.20 7.92
N ALA A 124 10.61 11.53 7.85
CA ALA A 124 10.85 12.39 9.01
C ALA A 124 9.84 12.13 10.15
N LEU A 125 8.56 12.00 9.81
CA LEU A 125 7.48 11.70 10.76
C LEU A 125 7.59 10.29 11.37
N SER A 126 8.16 9.34 10.62
CA SER A 126 8.44 7.97 11.11
C SER A 126 9.74 7.86 11.92
N GLY A 127 10.43 8.97 12.23
CA GLY A 127 11.66 8.95 13.01
C GLY A 127 12.91 8.61 12.20
N GLU A 128 12.87 8.82 10.88
CA GLU A 128 13.95 8.54 9.93
C GLU A 128 14.46 9.83 9.23
N PRO A 129 14.88 10.87 9.97
CA PRO A 129 15.30 12.14 9.37
C PRO A 129 16.58 12.03 8.53
N GLU A 130 17.46 11.07 8.84
CA GLU A 130 18.67 10.83 8.06
C GLU A 130 18.34 10.26 6.67
N GLN A 131 17.36 9.36 6.59
CA GLN A 131 16.85 8.78 5.35
C GLN A 131 16.11 9.84 4.53
N ALA A 132 15.35 10.71 5.19
CA ALA A 132 14.71 11.85 4.53
C ALA A 132 15.74 12.77 3.87
N ARG A 133 16.83 13.09 4.59
CA ARG A 133 17.95 13.89 4.05
C ARG A 133 18.67 13.19 2.91
N LEU A 134 18.98 11.90 3.06
CA LEU A 134 19.60 11.08 2.01
C LEU A 134 18.77 11.08 0.73
N LEU A 135 17.45 10.90 0.86
CA LEU A 135 16.51 10.91 -0.25
C LEU A 135 16.53 12.25 -0.99
N GLU A 136 16.48 13.36 -0.25
CA GLU A 136 16.51 14.71 -0.83
C GLU A 136 17.81 15.01 -1.58
N GLU A 137 18.95 14.78 -0.91
CA GLU A 137 20.28 15.11 -1.44
C GLU A 137 20.58 14.29 -2.69
N THR A 138 20.25 12.99 -2.64
CA THR A 138 20.48 12.11 -3.79
C THR A 138 19.55 12.45 -4.96
N PHE A 139 18.31 12.85 -4.67
CA PHE A 139 17.39 13.31 -5.72
C PHE A 139 17.91 14.57 -6.40
N ALA A 140 18.37 15.55 -5.62
CA ALA A 140 18.92 16.79 -6.16
C ALA A 140 20.19 16.56 -7.01
N ALA A 141 21.03 15.59 -6.61
CA ALA A 141 22.28 15.29 -7.31
C ALA A 141 22.09 14.41 -8.56
N SER A 142 21.22 13.40 -8.48
CA SER A 142 21.22 12.26 -9.40
C SER A 142 19.84 11.79 -9.84
N GLY A 143 18.77 12.49 -9.43
CA GLY A 143 17.40 12.18 -9.82
C GLY A 143 16.76 11.05 -9.02
N LEU A 144 15.49 10.75 -9.38
CA LEU A 144 14.61 9.89 -8.59
C LEU A 144 15.11 8.45 -8.45
N ASP A 145 15.55 7.81 -9.54
CA ASP A 145 15.99 6.41 -9.51
C ASP A 145 17.18 6.22 -8.56
N ALA A 146 18.19 7.10 -8.66
CA ALA A 146 19.34 7.08 -7.76
C ALA A 146 18.93 7.28 -6.29
N ALA A 147 17.99 8.20 -6.04
CA ALA A 147 17.50 8.49 -4.70
C ALA A 147 16.75 7.30 -4.08
N MET A 148 15.85 6.65 -4.84
CA MET A 148 15.12 5.47 -4.38
C MET A 148 16.04 4.29 -4.14
N ARG A 149 17.06 4.08 -4.98
CA ARG A 149 18.08 3.03 -4.77
C ARG A 149 18.93 3.29 -3.54
N ALA A 150 19.33 4.54 -3.30
CA ALA A 150 20.09 4.91 -2.10
C ALA A 150 19.26 4.67 -0.83
N LEU A 151 18.00 5.09 -0.83
CA LEU A 151 17.06 4.83 0.26
C LEU A 151 16.86 3.32 0.47
N ALA A 152 16.67 2.54 -0.59
CA ALA A 152 16.47 1.10 -0.49
C ALA A 152 17.67 0.35 0.10
N ARG A 153 18.91 0.75 -0.23
CA ARG A 153 20.11 0.21 0.42
C ARG A 153 20.11 0.49 1.92
N LYS A 154 19.82 1.73 2.32
CA LYS A 154 19.76 2.12 3.72
C LYS A 154 18.67 1.37 4.49
N GLN A 155 17.52 1.17 3.87
CA GLN A 155 16.44 0.36 4.42
C GLN A 155 16.90 -1.09 4.63
N LEU A 156 17.52 -1.73 3.62
CA LEU A 156 18.01 -3.11 3.76
C LEU A 156 19.01 -3.28 4.91
N GLU A 157 19.94 -2.34 5.09
CA GLU A 157 20.87 -2.35 6.23
C GLU A 157 20.09 -2.40 7.55
N GLN A 158 19.10 -1.52 7.73
CA GLN A 158 18.27 -1.48 8.94
C GLN A 158 17.43 -2.73 9.14
N LEU A 159 16.86 -3.29 8.06
CA LEU A 159 16.10 -4.53 8.14
C LEU A 159 16.99 -5.69 8.57
N GLN A 160 18.20 -5.77 8.02
CA GLN A 160 19.20 -6.79 8.38
C GLN A 160 19.67 -6.66 9.83
N GLU A 161 19.90 -5.43 10.30
CA GLU A 161 20.23 -5.16 11.71
C GLU A 161 19.11 -5.61 12.65
N LYS A 162 17.85 -5.24 12.37
CA LYS A 162 16.69 -5.69 13.14
C LYS A 162 16.61 -7.21 13.20
N ASN A 163 16.74 -7.87 12.05
CA ASN A 163 16.71 -9.32 11.97
C ASN A 163 17.89 -9.97 12.73
N ALA A 164 19.09 -9.38 12.68
CA ALA A 164 20.25 -9.84 13.44
C ALA A 164 20.06 -9.72 14.96
N ARG A 165 19.25 -8.75 15.42
CA ARG A 165 18.81 -8.64 16.82
C ARG A 165 17.68 -9.60 17.20
N GLY A 166 17.23 -10.45 16.27
CA GLY A 166 16.12 -11.39 16.48
C GLY A 166 14.73 -10.76 16.39
N GLU A 167 14.63 -9.50 15.92
CA GLU A 167 13.35 -8.86 15.69
C GLU A 167 12.69 -9.43 14.43
N HIS A 168 11.39 -9.72 14.50
CA HIS A 168 10.66 -10.14 13.31
C HIS A 168 10.46 -8.95 12.35
N VAL A 169 10.87 -9.14 11.10
CA VAL A 169 10.68 -8.18 10.01
C VAL A 169 9.83 -8.85 8.92
N PRO A 170 8.65 -8.30 8.59
CA PRO A 170 7.83 -8.84 7.51
C PRO A 170 8.58 -8.88 6.16
N ALA A 171 8.45 -9.98 5.43
CA ALA A 171 9.19 -10.24 4.18
C ALA A 171 8.97 -9.17 3.09
N TYR A 172 7.79 -8.55 3.07
CA TYR A 172 7.46 -7.57 2.04
C TYR A 172 8.36 -6.32 2.08
N HIS A 173 8.92 -5.97 3.24
CA HIS A 173 9.86 -4.85 3.33
C HIS A 173 11.15 -5.14 2.55
N TYR A 174 11.69 -6.36 2.65
CA TYR A 174 12.82 -6.80 1.84
C TYR A 174 12.47 -6.84 0.37
N MET A 175 11.30 -7.41 0.02
CA MET A 175 10.81 -7.48 -1.35
C MET A 175 10.75 -6.09 -2.00
N MET A 176 10.14 -5.11 -1.32
CA MET A 176 10.03 -3.74 -1.84
C MET A 176 11.39 -3.05 -1.97
N ALA A 177 12.32 -3.30 -1.05
CA ALA A 177 13.66 -2.72 -1.13
C ALA A 177 14.45 -3.30 -2.31
N TYR A 178 14.45 -4.63 -2.51
CA TYR A 178 15.11 -5.24 -3.68
C TYR A 178 14.46 -4.84 -5.01
N MET A 179 13.13 -4.69 -5.03
CA MET A 179 12.41 -4.11 -6.17
C MET A 179 12.95 -2.72 -6.55
N ARG A 180 13.12 -1.83 -5.56
CA ARG A 180 13.68 -0.48 -5.77
C ARG A 180 15.14 -0.50 -6.19
N LEU A 181 15.90 -1.55 -5.87
CA LEU A 181 17.28 -1.72 -6.32
C LEU A 181 17.40 -2.25 -7.75
N GLY A 182 16.31 -2.81 -8.29
CA GLY A 182 16.33 -3.54 -9.56
C GLY A 182 16.92 -4.95 -9.43
N ASP A 183 17.07 -5.49 -8.22
CA ASP A 183 17.50 -6.87 -7.99
C ASP A 183 16.28 -7.80 -8.05
N THR A 184 15.90 -8.15 -9.27
CA THR A 184 14.71 -8.96 -9.57
C THR A 184 14.76 -10.34 -8.90
N GLU A 185 15.94 -10.96 -8.80
CA GLU A 185 16.08 -12.29 -8.22
C GLU A 185 15.82 -12.28 -6.71
N GLN A 186 16.41 -11.33 -5.99
CA GLN A 186 16.12 -11.16 -4.57
C GLN A 186 14.67 -10.70 -4.35
N ALA A 187 14.15 -9.82 -5.20
CA ALA A 187 12.77 -9.37 -5.12
C ALA A 187 11.79 -10.56 -5.19
N PHE A 188 11.97 -11.49 -6.13
CA PHE A 188 11.13 -12.68 -6.22
C PHE A 188 11.31 -13.65 -5.06
N SER A 189 12.55 -13.84 -4.57
CA SER A 189 12.81 -14.67 -3.39
C SER A 189 12.04 -14.18 -2.16
N TRP A 190 12.07 -12.87 -1.91
CA TRP A 190 11.34 -12.25 -0.81
C TRP A 190 9.84 -12.12 -1.07
N MET A 191 9.42 -12.02 -2.33
CA MET A 191 8.01 -12.07 -2.70
C MET A 191 7.39 -13.43 -2.37
N ALA A 192 8.09 -14.53 -2.66
CA ALA A 192 7.62 -15.87 -2.30
C ALA A 192 7.38 -15.99 -0.79
N LYS A 193 8.30 -15.48 0.05
CA LYS A 193 8.11 -15.41 1.51
C LYS A 193 6.93 -14.52 1.92
N THR A 194 6.76 -13.39 1.24
CA THR A 194 5.61 -12.49 1.44
C THR A 194 4.28 -13.20 1.20
N VAL A 195 4.22 -14.11 0.22
CA VAL A 195 3.04 -14.93 -0.08
C VAL A 195 2.78 -16.02 0.97
N GLU A 196 3.79 -16.47 1.70
CA GLU A 196 3.62 -17.43 2.81
C GLU A 196 3.17 -16.73 4.11
N GLU A 197 3.59 -15.48 4.31
CA GLU A 197 3.23 -14.73 5.52
C GLU A 197 1.74 -14.31 5.54
N PRO A 198 1.08 -14.34 6.71
CA PRO A 198 -0.23 -13.70 6.90
C PRO A 198 -0.10 -12.17 6.84
N SER A 199 0.00 -11.64 5.62
CA SER A 199 0.25 -10.22 5.37
C SER A 199 -0.84 -9.59 4.50
N TRP A 200 -1.31 -8.41 4.90
CA TRP A 200 -2.14 -7.54 4.07
C TRP A 200 -1.48 -7.25 2.72
N PHE A 201 -0.13 -7.20 2.67
CA PHE A 201 0.60 -6.88 1.46
C PHE A 201 0.44 -7.96 0.37
N ALA A 202 0.37 -9.24 0.74
CA ALA A 202 0.20 -10.34 -0.23
C ALA A 202 -1.07 -10.16 -1.07
N LEU A 203 -2.15 -9.67 -0.47
CA LEU A 203 -3.42 -9.39 -1.18
C LEU A 203 -3.32 -8.21 -2.15
N GLN A 204 -2.28 -7.38 -2.03
CA GLN A 204 -2.07 -6.27 -2.94
C GLN A 204 -1.31 -6.67 -4.20
N LEU A 205 -0.69 -7.86 -4.26
CA LEU A 205 0.16 -8.24 -5.40
C LEU A 205 -0.55 -8.03 -6.75
N ARG A 206 -1.84 -8.39 -6.83
CA ARG A 206 -2.62 -8.21 -8.05
C ARG A 206 -2.95 -6.76 -8.40
N VAL A 207 -3.00 -5.83 -7.44
CA VAL A 207 -3.54 -4.48 -7.63
C VAL A 207 -2.59 -3.34 -7.31
N ASN A 208 -1.45 -3.60 -6.69
CA ASN A 208 -0.49 -2.57 -6.31
C ASN A 208 0.23 -2.03 -7.56
N PRO A 209 0.09 -0.74 -7.90
CA PRO A 209 0.77 -0.13 -9.05
C PRO A 209 2.30 -0.24 -9.01
N LEU A 210 2.90 -0.27 -7.81
CA LEU A 210 4.35 -0.39 -7.65
C LEU A 210 4.91 -1.72 -8.16
N LEU A 211 4.04 -2.70 -8.39
CA LEU A 211 4.38 -4.02 -8.91
C LEU A 211 3.99 -4.19 -10.39
N ASP A 212 3.45 -3.16 -11.04
CA ASP A 212 2.96 -3.26 -12.41
C ASP A 212 4.08 -3.65 -13.40
N GLY A 213 5.34 -3.29 -13.11
CA GLY A 213 6.51 -3.68 -13.90
C GLY A 213 6.84 -5.18 -13.89
N LEU A 214 6.22 -5.97 -13.01
CA LEU A 214 6.39 -7.43 -12.94
C LEU A 214 5.28 -8.21 -13.66
N ARG A 215 4.21 -7.54 -14.07
CA ARG A 215 3.08 -8.20 -14.74
C ARG A 215 3.52 -8.85 -16.04
N GLY A 216 3.07 -10.09 -16.26
CA GLY A 216 3.49 -10.90 -17.40
C GLY A 216 4.77 -11.73 -17.17
N ASP A 217 5.52 -11.53 -16.08
CA ASP A 217 6.54 -12.50 -15.66
C ASP A 217 5.84 -13.76 -15.10
N PRO A 218 6.11 -14.97 -15.62
CA PRO A 218 5.44 -16.19 -15.17
C PRO A 218 5.57 -16.45 -13.65
N ARG A 219 6.70 -16.07 -13.04
CA ARG A 219 6.94 -16.23 -11.60
C ARG A 219 6.00 -15.34 -10.79
N PHE A 220 5.77 -14.11 -11.26
CA PHE A 220 4.84 -13.18 -10.63
C PHE A 220 3.40 -13.68 -10.72
N GLU A 221 2.99 -14.12 -11.90
CA GLU A 221 1.64 -14.63 -12.12
C GLU A 221 1.35 -15.89 -11.29
N GLU A 222 2.33 -16.79 -11.14
CA GLU A 222 2.21 -17.96 -10.26
C GLU A 222 2.00 -17.56 -8.79
N LEU A 223 2.80 -16.61 -8.29
CA LEU A 223 2.67 -16.10 -6.91
C LEU A 223 1.32 -15.41 -6.67
N VAL A 224 0.86 -14.62 -7.63
CA VAL A 224 -0.49 -14.02 -7.59
C VAL A 224 -1.55 -15.11 -7.56
N GLN A 225 -1.49 -16.10 -8.45
CA GLN A 225 -2.45 -17.22 -8.45
C GLN A 225 -2.46 -17.95 -7.11
N LYS A 226 -1.28 -18.21 -6.52
CA LYS A 226 -1.17 -18.86 -5.21
C LYS A 226 -1.85 -18.08 -4.09
N VAL A 227 -1.75 -16.74 -4.08
CA VAL A 227 -2.44 -15.91 -3.07
C VAL A 227 -3.96 -16.03 -3.20
N PHE A 228 -4.49 -16.13 -4.42
CA PHE A 228 -5.92 -16.06 -4.69
C PHE A 228 -6.58 -17.41 -5.02
N ALA A 229 -5.85 -18.53 -4.95
CA ALA A 229 -6.36 -19.86 -5.29
C ALA A 229 -7.56 -20.30 -4.43
N GLU A 230 -7.61 -19.88 -3.16
CA GLU A 230 -8.66 -20.23 -2.19
C GLU A 230 -9.88 -19.29 -2.21
N THR A 231 -9.94 -18.38 -3.19
CA THR A 231 -10.98 -17.33 -3.26
C THR A 231 -12.15 -17.68 -4.19
N ARG A 232 -12.12 -18.88 -4.78
CA ARG A 232 -13.17 -19.45 -5.64
C ARG A 232 -14.16 -20.28 -4.84
#